data_AF-A0A967D1V7-F1
#
_entry.id   AF-A0A967D1V7-F1
#
_cell.length_a   1.000
_cell.length_b   1.000
_cell.length_c   1.000
_cell.angle_alpha   90.00
_cell.angle_beta   90.00
_cell.angle_gamma   90.00
#
_symmetry.space_group_name_H-M   'P 1'
#
loop_
_entity.id
_entity.type
_entity.pdbx_description
1 polymer ?
#
loop_
_entity_poly.entity_id
_entity_poly.type
_entity_poly.pdbx_seq_one_letter_code
_entity_poly.pdbx_strand_id
1 'polypeptide(L)'
;LGGRAACVLAVEFPVPTIGSFDVQLVEVFWESFAATAGANVHAVLHHGSNAHHIAEAVFKATARSLRMAVEPDPRQPGVPSTKGVLTAE
;
A
#
# COMPACT_ATOMS: atom_id res chain seq x y z
N LEU A 1 -7.73 -5.10 -6.72
CA LEU A 1 -7.76 -5.44 -5.28
C LEU A 1 -8.10 -6.92 -5.12
N GLY A 2 -7.43 -7.63 -4.21
CA GLY A 2 -7.42 -9.11 -4.20
C GLY A 2 -8.30 -9.81 -3.17
N GLY A 3 -8.88 -9.08 -2.21
CA GLY A 3 -9.73 -9.66 -1.17
C GLY A 3 -8.99 -10.34 -0.02
N ARG A 4 -7.65 -10.30 -0.02
CA ARG A 4 -6.79 -10.91 0.99
C ARG A 4 -5.75 -9.91 1.43
N ALA A 5 -5.48 -9.88 2.72
CA ALA A 5 -4.44 -9.05 3.30
C ALA A 5 -3.05 -9.59 2.94
N ALA A 6 -2.18 -8.72 2.44
CA ALA A 6 -0.74 -8.89 2.47
C ALA A 6 -0.09 -7.51 2.43
N CYS A 7 0.96 -7.29 3.23
CA CYS A 7 1.73 -6.06 3.19
C CYS A 7 3.21 -6.41 3.02
N VAL A 8 3.88 -5.74 2.08
CA VAL A 8 5.33 -5.80 1.92
C VAL A 8 5.82 -4.40 1.65
N LEU A 9 6.66 -3.90 2.55
CA LEU A 9 7.33 -2.61 2.39
C LEU A 9 8.84 -2.84 2.38
N ALA A 10 9.43 -2.81 1.19
CA ALA A 10 10.88 -2.78 1.04
C ALA A 10 11.34 -1.32 1.06
N VAL A 11 11.34 -0.72 2.26
CA VAL A 11 11.63 0.69 2.48
C VAL A 11 12.51 0.82 3.73
N GLU A 12 13.66 1.45 3.59
CA GLU A 12 14.56 1.73 4.70
C GLU A 12 14.49 3.21 5.10
N PHE A 13 14.30 3.47 6.39
CA PHE A 13 14.31 4.82 6.94
C PHE A 13 15.67 5.09 7.62
N PRO A 14 16.41 6.14 7.22
CA PRO A 14 17.75 6.41 7.73
C PRO A 14 17.78 7.05 9.13
N VAL A 15 16.62 7.47 9.65
CA VAL A 15 16.47 8.09 10.98
C VAL A 15 15.22 7.53 11.66
N PRO A 16 15.19 7.46 13.00
CA PRO A 16 14.05 6.89 13.74
C PRO A 16 12.84 7.82 13.76
N THR A 17 13.01 9.13 13.53
CA THR A 17 11.91 10.10 13.59
C THR A 17 11.95 11.14 12.48
N ILE A 18 10.77 11.68 12.15
CA ILE A 18 10.57 12.88 11.33
C ILE A 18 9.89 13.92 12.23
N GLY A 19 10.68 14.84 12.80
CA GLY A 19 10.19 15.72 13.86
C GLY A 19 9.82 14.90 15.09
N SER A 20 8.53 14.91 15.48
CA SER A 20 7.98 14.10 16.57
C SER A 20 7.35 12.78 16.12
N PHE A 21 7.33 12.49 14.82
CA PHE A 21 6.71 11.29 14.26
C PHE A 21 7.71 10.13 14.20
N ASP A 22 7.35 8.96 14.74
CA ASP A 22 8.15 7.73 14.65
C ASP A 22 7.97 7.08 13.27
N VAL A 23 9.08 6.89 12.54
CA VAL A 23 9.04 6.36 11.16
C VAL A 23 8.54 4.91 11.09
N GLN A 24 8.66 4.13 12.18
CA GLN A 24 8.16 2.75 12.21
C GLN A 24 6.64 2.69 12.03
N LEU A 25 5.93 3.77 12.40
CA LEU A 25 4.47 3.86 12.21
C LEU A 25 4.06 3.87 10.74
N VAL A 26 4.96 4.19 9.80
CA VAL A 26 4.65 4.08 8.36
C VAL A 26 4.40 2.63 7.99
N GLU A 27 5.22 1.70 8.49
CA GLU A 27 5.05 0.27 8.22
C GLU A 27 3.78 -0.28 8.85
N VAL A 28 3.60 -0.02 10.15
CA VAL A 28 2.40 -0.41 10.91
C VAL A 28 1.11 0.13 10.28
N PHE A 29 1.14 1.36 9.77
CA PHE A 29 0.01 1.94 9.06
C PHE A 29 -0.38 1.11 7.83
N TRP A 30 0.59 0.74 6.98
CA TRP A 30 0.30 0.01 5.75
C TRP A 30 -0.04 -1.46 6.01
N GLU A 31 0.54 -2.08 7.02
CA GLU A 31 0.10 -3.40 7.50
C GLU A 31 -1.36 -3.38 7.94
N SER A 32 -1.72 -2.38 8.76
CA SER A 32 -3.09 -2.19 9.24
C SER A 32 -4.06 -1.89 8.08
N PHE A 33 -3.66 -1.01 7.17
CA PHE A 33 -4.44 -0.69 5.98
C PHE A 33 -4.67 -1.94 5.10
N ALA A 34 -3.63 -2.72 4.82
CA ALA A 34 -3.74 -3.94 4.01
C ALA A 34 -4.66 -4.98 4.68
N ALA A 35 -4.53 -5.14 5.99
CA ALA A 35 -5.37 -6.03 6.79
C ALA A 35 -6.84 -5.62 6.75
N THR A 36 -7.15 -4.37 7.08
CA THR A 36 -8.54 -3.88 7.16
C THR A 36 -9.20 -3.76 5.79
N ALA A 37 -8.45 -3.39 4.75
CA ALA A 37 -8.99 -3.27 3.40
C ALA A 37 -9.12 -4.63 2.67
N GLY A 38 -8.58 -5.73 3.24
CA GLY A 38 -8.45 -7.00 2.51
C GLY A 38 -7.63 -6.83 1.24
N ALA A 39 -6.57 -6.02 1.31
CA ALA A 39 -5.78 -5.61 0.15
C ALA A 39 -4.37 -6.20 0.21
N ASN A 40 -3.83 -6.51 -0.97
CA ASN A 40 -2.41 -6.78 -1.14
C ASN A 40 -1.73 -5.45 -1.47
N VAL A 41 -0.88 -4.98 -0.56
CA VAL A 41 -0.13 -3.72 -0.69
C VAL A 41 1.35 -4.06 -0.76
N HIS A 42 2.00 -3.53 -1.79
CA HIS A 42 3.42 -3.73 -2.01
C HIS A 42 4.05 -2.39 -2.40
N ALA A 43 5.08 -1.97 -1.68
CA ALA A 43 5.87 -0.81 -2.05
C ALA A 43 7.37 -1.11 -1.92
N VAL A 44 8.12 -0.64 -2.90
CA VAL A 44 9.58 -0.72 -2.93
C VAL A 44 10.11 0.68 -3.13
N LEU A 45 10.97 1.13 -2.23
CA LEU A 45 11.72 2.35 -2.45
C LEU A 45 13.01 1.99 -3.20
N HIS A 46 13.17 2.51 -4.43
CA HIS A 46 14.38 2.27 -5.21
C HIS A 46 15.60 3.00 -4.64
N HIS A 47 15.42 4.22 -4.15
CA HIS A 47 16.46 5.02 -3.52
C HIS A 47 15.85 6.18 -2.72
N GLY A 48 16.58 6.65 -1.71
CA GLY A 48 16.23 7.83 -0.92
C GLY A 48 17.15 7.97 0.27
N SER A 49 17.33 9.20 0.76
CA SER A 49 18.21 9.50 1.90
C SER A 49 17.56 10.39 2.96
N ASN A 50 16.36 10.92 2.68
CA ASN A 50 15.63 11.78 3.60
C ASN A 50 14.33 11.09 4.02
N ALA A 51 14.17 10.80 5.31
CA ALA A 51 13.02 10.05 5.82
C ALA A 51 11.67 10.69 5.51
N HIS A 52 11.57 12.04 5.54
CA HIS A 52 10.33 12.73 5.17
C HIS A 52 9.97 12.45 3.70
N HIS A 53 10.92 12.65 2.79
CA HIS A 53 10.68 12.40 1.37
C HIS A 53 10.39 10.93 1.09
N ILE A 54 11.04 10.01 1.81
CA ILE A 54 10.80 8.57 1.69
C ILE A 54 9.37 8.23 2.10
N ALA A 55 8.93 8.64 3.30
CA ALA A 55 7.57 8.40 3.76
C ALA A 55 6.57 8.99 2.76
N GLU A 56 6.73 10.26 2.40
CA GLU A 56 5.85 10.95 1.47
C GLU A 56 5.80 10.25 0.08
N ALA A 57 6.94 9.75 -0.41
CA ALA A 57 7.01 9.01 -1.67
C ALA A 57 6.20 7.71 -1.60
N VAL A 58 6.30 6.94 -0.51
CA VAL A 58 5.49 5.73 -0.30
C VAL A 58 4.00 6.07 -0.31
N PHE A 59 3.59 7.09 0.45
CA PHE A 59 2.18 7.50 0.49
C PHE A 59 1.67 7.98 -0.88
N LYS A 60 2.43 8.83 -1.58
CA LYS A 60 2.05 9.34 -2.90
C LYS A 60 2.00 8.24 -3.97
N ALA A 61 2.97 7.33 -3.97
CA ALA A 61 3.00 6.22 -4.92
C ALA A 61 1.82 5.28 -4.69
N THR A 62 1.57 4.87 -3.44
CA THR A 62 0.46 4.00 -3.10
C THR A 62 -0.89 4.68 -3.38
N ALA A 63 -1.05 5.97 -3.13
CA ALA A 63 -2.28 6.71 -3.46
C ALA A 63 -2.58 6.69 -4.97
N ARG A 64 -1.57 6.86 -5.82
CA ARG A 64 -1.72 6.77 -7.29
C ARG A 64 -2.08 5.35 -7.74
N SER A 65 -1.39 4.34 -7.21
CA SER A 65 -1.67 2.93 -7.49
C SER A 65 -3.09 2.55 -7.04
N LEU A 66 -3.51 3.00 -5.86
CA LEU A 66 -4.84 2.74 -5.33
C LEU A 66 -5.91 3.39 -6.20
N ARG A 67 -5.72 4.66 -6.61
CA ARG A 67 -6.64 5.33 -7.55
C ARG A 67 -6.87 4.48 -8.81
N MET A 68 -5.80 3.99 -9.43
CA MET A 68 -5.92 3.13 -10.61
C MET A 68 -6.60 1.79 -10.29
N ALA A 69 -6.32 1.21 -9.13
CA ALA A 69 -6.85 -0.09 -8.73
C ALA A 69 -8.34 -0.08 -8.34
N VAL A 70 -8.89 1.08 -7.97
CA VAL A 70 -10.31 1.24 -7.59
C VAL A 70 -11.16 1.85 -8.70
N GLU A 71 -10.56 2.35 -9.77
CA GLU A 71 -11.29 2.91 -10.90
C GLU A 71 -12.13 1.82 -11.58
N PRO A 72 -13.42 2.08 -11.91
CA PRO A 72 -14.21 1.16 -12.70
C PRO A 72 -13.59 0.92 -14.09
N ASP A 73 -13.32 -0.35 -14.45
CA ASP A 73 -12.83 -0.70 -15.79
C ASP A 73 -14.01 -1.14 -16.69
N PRO A 74 -14.39 -0.36 -17.73
CA PRO A 74 -15.50 -0.70 -18.62
C PRO A 74 -15.24 -1.99 -19.42
N ARG A 75 -13.99 -2.46 -19.50
CA ARG A 75 -13.63 -3.73 -20.16
C ARG A 75 -13.90 -4.94 -19.26
N GLN A 76 -14.16 -4.73 -17.97
CA GLN A 76 -14.37 -5.76 -16.96
C GLN A 76 -15.67 -5.52 -16.18
N PRO A 77 -16.85 -5.84 -16.77
CA PRO A 77 -18.17 -5.52 -16.22
C PRO A 77 -18.62 -6.40 -15.03
N GLY A 78 -17.69 -7.06 -14.33
CA GLY A 78 -18.00 -7.97 -13.22
C GLY A 78 -16.83 -8.14 -12.27
N VAL A 79 -16.90 -9.14 -11.38
CA VAL A 79 -15.82 -9.39 -10.41
C VAL A 79 -14.53 -9.76 -11.15
N PRO A 80 -13.41 -9.02 -10.99
CA PRO A 80 -12.16 -9.30 -11.67
C PRO A 80 -11.40 -10.46 -11.01
N SER A 81 -12.00 -11.64 -11.02
CA SER A 81 -11.48 -12.87 -10.41
C SER A 81 -11.98 -14.08 -11.19
N THR A 82 -11.09 -15.00 -11.54
CA THR A 82 -11.48 -16.28 -12.18
C THR A 82 -12.33 -17.17 -11.27
N LYS A 83 -12.28 -16.92 -9.96
CA LYS A 83 -13.13 -17.58 -8.95
C LYS A 83 -14.53 -16.96 -8.86
N GLY A 84 -14.78 -15.84 -9.54
CA GLY A 84 -16.04 -15.10 -9.45
C GLY A 84 -16.23 -14.31 -8.14
N VAL A 85 -15.29 -14.40 -7.19
CA VAL A 85 -15.35 -13.74 -5.87
C VAL A 85 -14.01 -13.10 -5.49
N LEU A 86 -14.08 -12.06 -4.64
CA LEU A 86 -12.95 -11.32 -4.08
C LEU A 86 -13.06 -11.16 -2.55
N THR A 87 -13.75 -12.07 -1.88
CA THR A 87 -13.77 -12.15 -0.42
C THR A 87 -12.79 -13.21 0.05
N ALA A 88 -12.23 -13.04 1.25
CA ALA A 88 -11.71 -14.19 1.99
C ALA A 88 -12.92 -15.09 2.32
N GLU A 89 -12.83 -16.37 1.97
CA GLU A 89 -13.78 -17.38 2.47
C GLU A 89 -13.70 -17.48 3.99
#